data_AF-A0A943N9D4-F1
#
_entry.id   AF-A0A943N9D4-F1
#
_cell.length_a   1.000
_cell.length_b   1.000
_cell.length_c   1.000
_cell.angle_alpha   90.00
_cell.angle_beta   90.00
_cell.angle_gamma   90.00
#
_symmetry.space_group_name_H-M   'P 1'
#
loop_
_entity.id
_entity.type
_entity.pdbx_description
1 polymer ?
#
loop_
_entity_poly.entity_id
_entity_poly.type
_entity_poly.pdbx_seq_one_letter_code
_entity_poly.pdbx_strand_id
1 'polypeptide(L)'
;DYFEAETENYKKLLADHEKVYSGKISELAPMFNMDEPTFVGFIDGINTSLKTEIDLDTLESDSVVMLDIDFEKLYYNMHEAKASWLYELKEWDKVLSEAKRHEITKQYRASKVFIKENTVRRNDPCPCGSGKKYKNCCGKNA
;
A
#
# COMPACT_ATOMS: atom_id res chain seq x y z
N ASP A 1 -1.71 6.63 22.44
CA ASP A 1 -0.61 7.60 22.31
C ASP A 1 0.17 7.43 21.00
N TYR A 2 0.89 6.33 20.74
CA TYR A 2 1.67 6.17 19.49
C TYR A 2 0.83 6.28 18.20
N PHE A 3 -0.29 5.56 18.09
CA PHE A 3 -1.15 5.62 16.90
C PHE A 3 -1.75 7.01 16.63
N GLU A 4 -2.02 7.78 17.69
CA GLU A 4 -2.55 9.14 17.55
C GLU A 4 -1.46 10.09 17.03
N ALA A 5 -0.26 10.01 17.61
CA ALA A 5 0.89 10.78 17.15
C ALA A 5 1.28 10.43 15.69
N GLU A 6 1.29 9.15 15.35
CA GLU A 6 1.52 8.69 13.97
C GLU A 6 0.46 9.24 13.01
N THR A 7 -0.82 9.16 13.40
CA THR A 7 -1.92 9.71 12.60
C THR A 7 -1.77 11.22 12.38
N GLU A 8 -1.42 11.98 13.42
CA GLU A 8 -1.16 13.42 13.29
C GLU A 8 0.01 13.74 12.36
N ASN A 9 1.06 12.93 12.40
CA ASN A 9 2.22 13.07 11.51
C ASN A 9 1.86 12.78 10.05
N TYR A 10 1.08 11.73 9.78
CA TYR A 10 0.56 11.49 8.44
C TYR A 10 -0.37 12.61 7.96
N LYS A 11 -1.23 13.16 8.83
CA LYS A 11 -2.08 14.31 8.46
C LYS A 11 -1.24 15.52 8.05
N LYS A 12 -0.18 15.83 8.81
CA LYS A 12 0.76 16.91 8.47
C LYS A 12 1.47 16.62 7.14
N LEU A 13 1.97 15.41 6.96
CA LEU A 13 2.65 14.97 5.74
C LEU A 13 1.75 15.08 4.50
N LEU A 14 0.49 14.65 4.61
CA LEU A 14 -0.50 14.76 3.54
C LEU A 14 -0.92 16.22 3.29
N ALA A 15 -1.03 17.04 4.34
CA ALA A 15 -1.29 18.47 4.18
C ALA A 15 -0.14 19.17 3.43
N ASP A 16 1.10 18.81 3.76
CA ASP A 16 2.33 19.30 3.15
C ASP A 16 2.82 18.40 1.99
N HIS A 17 1.93 17.71 1.28
CA HIS A 17 2.28 16.76 0.22
C HIS A 17 3.17 17.28 -0.93
N GLU A 18 3.25 18.59 -1.13
CA GLU A 18 4.15 19.22 -2.11
C GLU A 18 5.59 19.39 -1.60
N LYS A 19 5.81 19.28 -0.27
CA LYS A 19 7.13 19.43 0.34
C LYS A 19 7.82 18.07 0.43
N VAL A 20 9.06 18.05 -0.03
CA VAL A 20 9.99 16.95 0.22
C VAL A 20 10.81 17.31 1.45
N TYR A 21 10.80 16.45 2.46
CA TYR A 21 11.64 16.62 3.65
C TYR A 21 13.01 16.00 3.39
N SER A 22 14.07 16.81 3.47
CA SER A 22 15.45 16.34 3.36
C SER A 22 16.27 16.90 4.51
N GLY A 23 17.03 16.06 5.19
CA GLY A 23 17.83 16.49 6.34
C GLY A 23 18.40 15.32 7.10
N LYS A 24 19.05 15.61 8.22
CA LYS A 24 19.57 14.57 9.12
C LYS A 24 18.47 13.95 9.95
N ILE A 25 18.64 12.70 10.36
CA ILE A 25 17.71 12.02 11.27
C ILE A 25 17.50 12.82 12.56
N SER A 26 18.59 13.33 13.14
CA SER A 26 18.59 14.18 14.35
C SER A 26 17.81 15.49 14.20
N GLU A 27 17.65 16.00 12.98
CA GLU A 27 16.90 17.23 12.69
C GLU A 27 15.43 16.94 12.35
N LEU A 28 15.19 15.84 11.63
CA LEU A 28 13.85 15.46 11.16
C LEU A 28 13.02 14.82 12.26
N ALA A 29 13.59 13.96 13.11
CA ALA A 29 12.83 13.27 14.16
C ALA A 29 12.08 14.26 15.08
N PRO A 30 12.71 15.34 15.60
CA PRO A 30 12.00 16.36 16.38
C PRO A 30 10.91 17.12 15.61
N MET A 31 11.04 17.30 14.28
CA MET A 31 10.00 17.96 13.47
C MET A 31 8.70 17.16 13.43
N PHE A 32 8.81 15.83 13.45
CA PHE A 32 7.68 14.91 13.55
C PHE A 32 7.29 14.61 15.00
N ASN A 33 7.86 15.31 15.99
CA ASN A 33 7.62 15.06 17.41
C ASN A 33 7.87 13.60 17.80
N MET A 34 8.90 12.99 17.21
CA MET A 34 9.36 11.62 17.44
C MET A 34 10.81 11.64 17.95
N ASP A 35 11.18 10.64 18.75
CA ASP A 35 12.58 10.33 19.03
C ASP A 35 13.22 9.60 17.84
N GLU A 36 14.56 9.62 17.72
CA GLU A 36 15.27 9.04 16.58
C GLU A 36 14.90 7.57 16.31
N PRO A 37 14.85 6.66 17.31
CA PRO A 37 14.42 5.27 17.10
C PRO A 37 13.00 5.16 16.52
N THR A 38 12.07 5.94 17.04
CA THR A 38 10.69 5.97 16.54
C THR A 38 10.61 6.51 15.12
N PHE A 39 11.40 7.54 14.80
CA PHE A 39 11.46 8.09 13.45
C PHE A 39 12.09 7.11 12.45
N VAL A 40 13.10 6.33 12.83
CA VAL A 40 13.64 5.25 11.99
C VAL A 40 12.57 4.20 11.72
N GLY A 41 11.80 3.80 12.73
CA GLY A 41 10.65 2.90 12.54
C GLY A 41 9.57 3.48 11.62
N PHE A 42 9.34 4.79 11.70
CA PHE A 42 8.46 5.49 10.78
C PHE A 42 9.00 5.48 9.34
N ILE A 43 10.30 5.75 9.15
CA ILE A 43 10.98 5.66 7.84
C ILE A 43 10.81 4.25 7.27
N ASP A 44 11.03 3.20 8.06
CA ASP A 44 10.84 1.81 7.63
C ASP A 44 9.41 1.57 7.09
N GLY A 45 8.41 2.02 7.86
CA GLY A 45 7.01 1.94 7.45
C GLY A 45 6.71 2.62 6.10
N ILE A 46 7.34 3.77 5.83
CA ILE A 46 7.16 4.49 4.55
C ILE A 46 8.20 4.14 3.49
N ASN A 47 9.24 3.37 3.80
CA ASN A 47 10.41 3.17 2.93
C ASN A 47 9.99 2.55 1.59
N THR A 48 9.12 1.55 1.68
CA THR A 48 8.51 0.90 0.52
C THR A 48 7.63 1.84 -0.32
N SER A 49 7.28 3.01 0.19
CA SER A 49 6.49 4.04 -0.49
C SER A 49 7.35 5.21 -0.98
N LEU A 50 8.65 5.25 -0.64
CA LEU A 50 9.57 6.27 -1.14
C LEU A 50 9.91 6.01 -2.61
N LYS A 51 10.18 7.08 -3.36
CA LYS A 51 10.71 6.98 -4.73
C LYS A 51 12.15 6.46 -4.73
N THR A 52 12.91 6.84 -3.71
CA THR A 52 14.26 6.35 -3.46
C THR A 52 14.25 5.64 -2.12
N GLU A 53 14.42 4.33 -2.15
CA GLU A 53 14.51 3.52 -0.94
C GLU A 53 15.77 3.90 -0.15
N ILE A 54 15.63 3.92 1.17
CA ILE A 54 16.69 4.25 2.12
C ILE A 54 17.16 2.96 2.76
N ASP A 55 18.48 2.77 2.82
CA ASP A 55 19.08 1.64 3.50
C ASP A 55 19.12 1.87 5.02
N LEU A 56 18.13 1.29 5.71
CA LEU A 56 17.92 1.44 7.14
C LEU A 56 19.07 0.88 7.98
N ASP A 57 19.77 -0.15 7.48
CA ASP A 57 20.85 -0.81 8.23
C ASP A 57 22.08 0.10 8.37
N THR A 58 22.19 1.10 7.49
CA THR A 58 23.31 2.06 7.46
C THR A 58 22.96 3.41 8.08
N LEU A 59 21.75 3.58 8.61
CA LEU A 59 21.31 4.86 9.15
C LEU A 59 21.94 5.16 10.52
N GLU A 60 22.66 6.27 10.56
CA GLU A 60 23.19 6.89 11.78
C GLU A 60 22.52 8.26 12.03
N SER A 61 22.61 8.81 13.23
CA SER A 61 21.94 10.07 13.63
C SER A 61 22.28 11.28 12.73
N ASP A 62 23.44 11.26 12.06
CA ASP A 62 23.90 12.29 11.14
C ASP A 62 23.69 11.95 9.65
N SER A 63 23.14 10.77 9.36
CA SER A 63 22.79 10.33 8.01
C SER A 63 21.73 11.24 7.40
N VAL A 64 21.98 11.68 6.17
CA VAL A 64 21.05 12.54 5.43
C VAL A 64 20.06 11.67 4.69
N VAL A 65 18.78 11.84 5.02
CA VAL A 65 17.67 11.12 4.39
C VAL A 65 16.80 12.10 3.61
N MET A 66 16.15 11.60 2.56
CA MET A 66 15.22 12.35 1.73
C MET A 66 13.91 11.60 1.65
N LEU A 67 12.86 12.18 2.23
CA LEU A 67 11.51 11.63 2.24
C LEU A 67 10.74 12.13 1.02
N ASP A 68 11.08 11.59 -0.16
CA ASP A 68 10.29 11.78 -1.38
C ASP A 68 9.28 10.64 -1.51
N ILE A 69 8.06 10.91 -1.06
CA ILE A 69 7.00 9.91 -0.91
C ILE A 69 6.16 9.84 -2.19
N ASP A 70 5.98 8.64 -2.72
CA ASP A 70 4.95 8.37 -3.72
C ASP A 70 3.61 8.11 -3.02
N PHE A 71 2.70 9.08 -3.10
CA PHE A 71 1.41 9.02 -2.44
C PHE A 71 0.48 7.91 -2.98
N GLU A 72 0.60 7.52 -4.25
CA GLU A 72 -0.17 6.40 -4.80
C GLU A 72 0.33 5.08 -4.20
N LYS A 73 1.66 4.91 -4.14
CA LYS A 73 2.30 3.75 -3.53
C LYS A 73 2.03 3.70 -2.03
N LEU A 74 2.10 4.83 -1.34
CA LEU A 74 1.79 4.95 0.08
C LEU A 74 0.34 4.53 0.37
N TYR A 75 -0.62 5.03 -0.41
CA TYR A 75 -2.03 4.66 -0.24
C TYR A 75 -2.27 3.16 -0.47
N TYR A 76 -1.60 2.56 -1.47
CA TYR A 76 -1.63 1.11 -1.69
C TYR A 76 -1.03 0.34 -0.50
N ASN A 77 0.12 0.76 0.00
CA ASN A 77 0.81 0.12 1.13
C ASN A 77 0.00 0.23 2.43
N MET A 78 -0.74 1.31 2.65
CA MET A 78 -1.68 1.42 3.76
C MET A 78 -2.83 0.40 3.66
N HIS A 79 -3.31 0.09 2.45
CA HIS A 79 -4.26 -1.01 2.25
C HIS A 79 -3.61 -2.38 2.53
N GLU A 80 -2.37 -2.60 2.08
CA GLU A 80 -1.60 -3.82 2.36
C GLU A 80 -1.41 -4.05 3.88
N ALA A 81 -1.04 -2.99 4.60
CA ALA A 81 -0.88 -2.98 6.06
C ALA A 81 -2.21 -2.98 6.83
N LYS A 82 -3.36 -2.88 6.13
CA LYS A 82 -4.71 -2.76 6.72
C LYS A 82 -4.85 -1.57 7.69
N ALA A 83 -4.15 -0.48 7.43
CA ALA A 83 -4.14 0.72 8.26
C ALA A 83 -5.33 1.64 7.93
N SER A 84 -6.56 1.22 8.27
CA SER A 84 -7.78 1.98 7.94
C SER A 84 -7.80 3.40 8.48
N TRP A 85 -7.24 3.61 9.67
CA TRP A 85 -7.13 4.94 10.27
C TRP A 85 -6.26 5.92 9.47
N LEU A 86 -5.39 5.44 8.57
CA LEU A 86 -4.53 6.27 7.73
C LEU A 86 -5.08 6.50 6.32
N TYR A 87 -5.58 5.45 5.65
CA TYR A 87 -6.11 5.60 4.29
C TYR A 87 -7.52 6.23 4.25
N GLU A 88 -8.23 6.28 5.38
CA GLU A 88 -9.54 6.96 5.49
C GLU A 88 -9.43 8.45 5.87
N LEU A 89 -8.21 8.98 6.01
CA LEU A 89 -7.97 10.39 6.33
C LEU A 89 -8.56 11.32 5.26
N LYS A 90 -9.19 12.41 5.69
CA LYS A 90 -9.79 13.41 4.78
C LYS A 90 -8.74 14.23 4.05
N GLU A 91 -7.54 14.31 4.61
CA GLU A 91 -6.38 15.00 4.05
C GLU A 91 -6.00 14.43 2.68
N TRP A 92 -6.29 13.14 2.44
CA TRP A 92 -6.13 12.51 1.13
C TRP A 92 -6.93 13.18 0.01
N ASP A 93 -8.05 13.84 0.31
CA ASP A 93 -8.88 14.53 -0.70
C ASP A 93 -8.09 15.60 -1.45
N LYS A 94 -7.05 16.18 -0.80
CA LYS A 94 -6.17 17.19 -1.39
C LYS A 94 -5.00 16.59 -2.16
N VAL A 95 -4.61 15.35 -1.83
CA VAL A 95 -3.43 14.68 -2.38
C VAL A 95 -3.79 13.78 -3.56
N LEU A 96 -4.82 12.95 -3.39
CA LEU A 96 -5.32 12.02 -4.38
C LEU A 96 -6.81 12.25 -4.61
N SER A 97 -7.21 12.37 -5.88
CA SER A 97 -8.62 12.43 -6.22
C SER A 97 -9.38 11.18 -5.74
N GLU A 98 -10.67 11.32 -5.45
CA GLU A 98 -11.54 10.20 -5.10
C GLU A 98 -11.51 9.10 -6.16
N ALA A 99 -11.53 9.47 -7.45
CA ALA A 99 -11.43 8.53 -8.55
C ALA A 99 -10.14 7.70 -8.50
N LYS A 100 -9.02 8.35 -8.17
CA LYS A 100 -7.71 7.68 -8.09
C LYS A 100 -7.62 6.76 -6.88
N ARG A 101 -8.09 7.19 -5.70
CA ARG A 101 -8.19 6.32 -4.52
C ARG A 101 -9.04 5.09 -4.78
N HIS A 102 -10.21 5.28 -5.39
CA HIS A 102 -11.08 4.17 -5.77
C HIS A 102 -10.40 3.22 -6.76
N GLU A 103 -9.66 3.74 -7.73
CA GLU A 103 -8.86 2.93 -8.66
C GLU A 103 -7.83 2.08 -7.91
N ILE A 104 -7.03 2.69 -7.02
CA ILE A 104 -5.99 1.99 -6.24
C ILE A 104 -6.65 0.92 -5.35
N THR A 105 -7.73 1.24 -4.64
CA THR A 105 -8.48 0.26 -3.82
C THR A 105 -9.01 -0.90 -4.67
N LYS A 106 -9.49 -0.63 -5.89
CA LYS A 106 -9.95 -1.68 -6.82
C LYS A 106 -8.79 -2.56 -7.28
N GLN A 107 -7.64 -1.97 -7.63
CA GLN A 107 -6.44 -2.70 -8.03
C GLN A 107 -5.91 -3.58 -6.89
N TYR A 108 -5.85 -3.05 -5.67
CA TYR A 108 -5.50 -3.81 -4.47
C TYR A 108 -6.44 -5.00 -4.24
N ARG A 109 -7.76 -4.78 -4.30
CA ARG A 109 -8.73 -5.89 -4.16
C ARG A 109 -8.55 -6.93 -5.25
N ALA A 110 -8.32 -6.51 -6.49
CA ALA A 110 -8.08 -7.41 -7.61
C ALA A 110 -6.80 -8.25 -7.41
N SER A 111 -5.72 -7.66 -6.87
CA SER A 111 -4.46 -8.37 -6.62
C SER A 111 -4.58 -9.45 -5.54
N LYS A 112 -5.53 -9.30 -4.59
CA LYS A 112 -5.83 -10.29 -3.55
C LYS A 112 -6.86 -11.34 -3.95
N VAL A 113 -7.59 -11.14 -5.04
CA VAL A 113 -8.57 -12.12 -5.53
C VAL A 113 -7.88 -13.14 -6.43
N PHE A 114 -7.81 -14.37 -5.97
CA PHE A 114 -7.42 -15.50 -6.81
C PHE A 114 -8.56 -15.85 -7.79
N ILE A 115 -8.35 -15.58 -9.09
CA ILE A 115 -9.28 -15.99 -10.14
C ILE A 115 -8.87 -17.38 -10.60
N LYS A 116 -9.72 -18.39 -10.34
CA LYS A 116 -9.51 -19.73 -10.85
C LYS A 116 -9.61 -19.71 -12.39
N GLU A 117 -8.51 -19.96 -13.08
CA GLU A 117 -8.52 -20.09 -14.54
C GLU A 117 -9.48 -21.18 -15.00
N ASN A 118 -10.21 -20.87 -16.08
CA ASN A 118 -11.25 -21.64 -16.76
C ASN A 118 -11.39 -23.11 -16.32
N THR A 119 -12.08 -23.33 -15.21
CA THR A 119 -12.66 -24.65 -14.96
C THR A 119 -13.81 -24.85 -15.93
N VAL A 120 -13.73 -25.88 -16.76
CA VAL A 120 -14.83 -26.32 -17.61
C VAL A 120 -16.12 -26.36 -16.76
N ARG A 121 -17.09 -25.52 -17.09
CA ARG A 121 -18.32 -25.46 -16.30
C ARG A 121 -19.12 -26.72 -16.56
N ARG A 122 -19.96 -27.10 -15.59
CA ARG A 122 -20.80 -28.30 -15.64
C ARG A 122 -21.57 -28.47 -16.97
N ASN A 123 -22.00 -27.38 -17.60
CA ASN A 123 -22.76 -27.40 -18.85
C ASN A 123 -21.94 -27.07 -20.12
N ASP A 124 -20.66 -26.70 -20.01
CA ASP A 124 -19.83 -26.37 -21.18
C ASP A 124 -19.54 -27.63 -22.03
N PRO A 125 -19.20 -27.48 -23.32
CA PRO A 125 -18.75 -28.58 -24.15
C PRO A 125 -17.57 -29.31 -23.48
N CYS A 126 -17.63 -30.64 -23.46
CA CYS A 126 -16.60 -31.44 -22.82
C CYS A 126 -15.28 -31.38 -23.63
N PRO A 127 -14.13 -31.07 -22.99
CA PRO A 127 -12.86 -30.86 -23.68
C PRO A 127 -12.27 -32.14 -24.31
N CYS A 128 -12.81 -33.32 -24.00
CA CYS A 128 -12.39 -34.58 -24.64
C CYS A 128 -12.93 -34.78 -26.08
N GLY A 129 -13.61 -33.78 -26.65
CA GLY A 129 -14.12 -33.83 -28.02
C GLY A 129 -15.38 -34.68 -28.21
N SER A 130 -16.02 -35.13 -27.13
CA SER A 130 -17.20 -36.02 -27.21
C SER A 130 -18.49 -35.37 -27.71
N GLY A 131 -18.51 -34.04 -27.90
CA GLY A 131 -19.69 -33.26 -28.25
C GLY A 131 -20.77 -33.17 -27.14
N LYS A 132 -20.53 -33.78 -25.97
CA LYS A 132 -21.45 -33.76 -24.82
C LYS A 132 -21.13 -32.62 -23.86
N LYS A 133 -22.10 -32.19 -23.06
CA LYS A 133 -21.87 -31.30 -21.90
C LYS A 133 -20.93 -31.98 -20.90
N TYR A 134 -20.03 -31.24 -20.26
CA TYR A 134 -19.03 -31.77 -19.33
C TYR A 134 -19.62 -32.71 -18.25
N LYS A 135 -20.73 -32.31 -17.62
CA LYS A 135 -21.46 -33.13 -16.62
C LYS A 135 -21.96 -34.50 -17.09
N ASN A 136 -22.16 -34.65 -18.39
CA ASN A 136 -22.65 -35.88 -19.00
C ASN A 136 -21.50 -36.72 -19.59
N CYS A 137 -20.24 -36.28 -19.41
CA CYS A 137 -19.05 -36.92 -19.93
C CYS A 137 -17.94 -36.98 -18.86
N CYS A 138 -16.82 -36.28 -19.02
CA CYS A 138 -15.68 -36.35 -18.10
C CYS A 138 -16.02 -35.86 -16.69
N GLY A 139 -17.04 -34.99 -16.53
CA GLY A 139 -17.53 -34.53 -15.24
C GLY A 139 -18.68 -35.35 -14.64
N LYS A 140 -18.96 -36.56 -15.17
CA LYS A 140 -20.05 -37.41 -14.68
C LYS A 140 -19.69 -38.13 -13.37
N ASN A 141 -18.40 -38.40 -13.16
CA ASN A 141 -17.85 -39.10 -11.98
C ASN A 141 -16.66 -38.33 -11.34
N ALA A 142 -16.46 -37.06 -11.71
CA ALA A 142 -15.40 -36.21 -11.18
C ALA A 142 -15.85 -35.48 -9.91
#